data_AF-A0A7G1KDX2-F1
#
_entry.id   AF-A0A7G1KDX2-F1
#
_cell.length_a   1.000
_cell.length_b   1.000
_cell.length_c   1.000
_cell.angle_alpha   90.00
_cell.angle_beta   90.00
_cell.angle_gamma   90.00
#
_symmetry.space_group_name_H-M   'P 1'
#
loop_
_entity.id
_entity.type
_entity.pdbx_description
1 polymer ?
#
loop_
_entity_poly.entity_id
_entity_poly.type
_entity_poly.pdbx_seq_one_letter_code
_entity_poly.pdbx_strand_id
1 'polypeptide(L)'
;MTDWRPTRRVSMEEIEGARSPAGGWSRAQLAEWGVPWPPPPGWKKSLAADSGPGSVVTQPTTPTDSGAGTRASVVEIYTDGACSGNPGPGGWGSVLRWGGHIREISGGEPHTTNNRMELMAAIRSLERLTRTSEVRIHTDSTYVRDGITEWLPRWIANGWQTRRKSPVKNEDLWRRLADAAGQHRVTWEWVKGHAGHPDNERADQLARAAARQVQTTQPTPPEAAAPEPESLTAEGMLDFDSTPTTLESTEPPLCLHELRVGECDLCRPRRPGVLPHGWRTEGGTVYHNDRTCDWLRKGQRDAVRKGKNLREVVAVAWATVNPSEIQPCDYCCTSEWLRSHRRE
;
A
#
# COMPACT_ATOMS: atom_id res chain seq x y z
N MET A 1 -30.96 -2.93 -0.55
CA MET A 1 -30.96 -4.22 -1.29
C MET A 1 -31.19 -3.86 -2.73
N THR A 2 -30.19 -4.04 -3.58
CA THR A 2 -30.26 -3.63 -4.99
C THR A 2 -30.97 -4.75 -5.75
N ASP A 3 -32.15 -4.46 -6.33
CA ASP A 3 -32.95 -5.40 -7.13
C ASP A 3 -32.23 -5.72 -8.45
N TRP A 4 -31.26 -6.62 -8.35
CA TRP A 4 -30.58 -7.21 -9.50
C TRP A 4 -31.42 -8.36 -10.06
N ARG A 5 -31.65 -8.34 -11.38
CA ARG A 5 -32.31 -9.43 -12.11
C ARG A 5 -31.32 -10.07 -13.10
N PRO A 6 -31.21 -11.41 -13.13
CA PRO A 6 -30.28 -12.09 -14.02
C PRO A 6 -30.68 -11.93 -15.49
N THR A 7 -29.68 -11.84 -16.37
CA THR A 7 -29.86 -11.75 -17.83
C THR A 7 -30.11 -13.11 -18.48
N ARG A 8 -29.78 -14.20 -17.78
CA ARG A 8 -29.99 -15.59 -18.21
C ARG A 8 -30.37 -16.45 -17.00
N ARG A 9 -31.28 -17.42 -17.20
CA ARG A 9 -31.63 -18.44 -16.20
C ARG A 9 -30.69 -19.65 -16.34
N VAL A 10 -30.24 -20.18 -15.21
CA VAL A 10 -29.24 -21.26 -15.12
C VAL A 10 -29.70 -22.21 -14.03
N SER A 11 -29.71 -23.52 -14.29
CA SER A 11 -30.17 -24.51 -13.31
C SER A 11 -29.19 -24.60 -12.13
N MET A 12 -29.66 -25.05 -10.96
CA MET A 12 -28.78 -25.21 -9.80
C MET A 12 -27.66 -26.23 -10.06
N GLU A 13 -27.92 -27.23 -10.90
CA GLU A 13 -26.94 -28.24 -11.32
C GLU A 13 -25.88 -27.65 -12.25
N GLU A 14 -26.26 -26.80 -13.21
CA GLU A 14 -25.32 -26.08 -14.08
C GLU A 14 -24.49 -25.06 -13.27
N ILE A 15 -25.10 -24.42 -12.26
CA ILE A 15 -24.39 -23.57 -11.32
C ILE A 15 -23.33 -24.37 -10.57
N GLU A 16 -23.69 -25.45 -9.86
CA GLU A 16 -22.70 -26.20 -9.06
C GLU A 16 -21.70 -26.98 -9.93
N GLY A 17 -22.09 -27.48 -11.10
CA GLY A 17 -21.23 -28.21 -12.02
C GLY A 17 -20.13 -27.33 -12.65
N ALA A 18 -20.39 -26.04 -12.79
CA ALA A 18 -19.43 -25.09 -13.33
C ALA A 18 -18.58 -24.39 -12.25
N ARG A 19 -18.55 -24.96 -11.03
CA ARG A 19 -17.72 -24.50 -9.92
C ARG A 19 -16.26 -24.92 -10.12
N SER A 20 -15.33 -24.01 -9.88
CA SER A 20 -13.89 -24.28 -10.05
C SER A 20 -13.35 -25.24 -8.97
N PRO A 21 -12.25 -25.97 -9.26
CA PRO A 21 -11.59 -26.85 -8.28
C PRO A 21 -11.11 -26.12 -7.01
N ALA A 22 -10.80 -24.83 -7.12
CA ALA A 22 -10.41 -23.98 -5.99
C ALA A 22 -11.60 -23.51 -5.13
N GLY A 23 -12.83 -23.86 -5.51
CA GLY A 23 -14.07 -23.44 -4.88
C GLY A 23 -14.49 -22.03 -5.32
N GLY A 24 -15.57 -21.95 -6.11
CA GLY A 24 -16.19 -20.68 -6.53
C GLY A 24 -16.49 -20.64 -8.03
N TRP A 25 -16.91 -19.48 -8.52
CA TRP A 25 -17.24 -19.23 -9.93
C TRP A 25 -16.35 -18.14 -10.51
N SER A 26 -15.93 -18.29 -11.77
CA SER A 26 -15.12 -17.26 -12.41
C SER A 26 -15.93 -15.99 -12.69
N ARG A 27 -15.27 -14.83 -12.73
CA ARG A 27 -15.94 -13.55 -13.02
C ARG A 27 -16.58 -13.54 -14.42
N ALA A 28 -15.93 -14.17 -15.40
CA ALA A 28 -16.44 -14.28 -16.76
C ALA A 28 -17.76 -15.06 -16.80
N GLN A 29 -17.82 -16.17 -16.07
CA GLN A 29 -18.98 -17.04 -16.02
C GLN A 29 -20.15 -16.43 -15.23
N LEU A 30 -19.86 -15.74 -14.13
CA LEU A 30 -20.87 -14.97 -13.41
C LEU A 30 -21.45 -13.85 -14.26
N ALA A 31 -20.60 -13.15 -15.02
CA ALA A 31 -21.04 -12.12 -15.96
C ALA A 31 -21.88 -12.70 -17.11
N GLU A 32 -21.56 -13.91 -17.60
CA GLU A 32 -22.38 -14.62 -18.60
C GLU A 32 -23.79 -14.92 -18.08
N TRP A 33 -23.93 -15.19 -16.78
CA TRP A 33 -25.21 -15.39 -16.11
C TRP A 33 -25.85 -14.07 -15.64
N GLY A 34 -25.21 -12.94 -15.96
CA GLY A 34 -25.64 -11.61 -15.56
C GLY A 34 -25.45 -11.30 -14.08
N VAL A 35 -24.78 -12.16 -13.31
CA VAL A 35 -24.53 -11.97 -11.87
C VAL A 35 -23.47 -10.89 -11.68
N PRO A 36 -23.78 -9.78 -10.98
CA PRO A 36 -22.84 -8.71 -10.77
C PRO A 36 -21.72 -9.22 -9.86
N TRP A 37 -20.51 -8.73 -10.11
CA TRP A 37 -19.42 -8.96 -9.19
C TRP A 37 -19.33 -7.79 -8.21
N PRO A 38 -19.35 -8.04 -6.90
CA PRO A 38 -19.41 -9.36 -6.28
C PRO A 38 -20.81 -9.98 -6.20
N PRO A 39 -20.93 -11.33 -6.22
CA PRO A 39 -22.24 -11.98 -6.21
C PRO A 39 -23.03 -11.61 -4.95
N PRO A 40 -24.24 -11.05 -5.08
CA PRO A 40 -25.05 -10.66 -3.94
C PRO A 40 -25.53 -11.91 -3.17
N PRO A 41 -25.83 -11.81 -1.86
CA PRO A 41 -26.39 -12.91 -1.10
C PRO A 41 -27.64 -13.48 -1.78
N GLY A 42 -27.69 -14.81 -1.97
CA GLY A 42 -28.82 -15.48 -2.61
C GLY A 42 -28.83 -15.49 -4.14
N TRP A 43 -27.79 -14.97 -4.82
CA TRP A 43 -27.71 -14.90 -6.29
C TRP A 43 -28.05 -16.21 -7.02
N LYS A 44 -27.66 -17.36 -6.45
CA LYS A 44 -27.97 -18.68 -7.02
C LYS A 44 -29.48 -18.98 -7.06
N LYS A 45 -30.21 -18.62 -6.00
CA LYS A 45 -31.67 -18.76 -5.95
C LYS A 45 -32.34 -17.79 -6.92
N SER A 46 -31.80 -16.59 -7.04
CA SER A 46 -32.27 -15.60 -8.00
C SER A 46 -32.07 -16.03 -9.45
N LEU A 47 -31.07 -16.86 -9.76
CA LEU A 47 -30.90 -17.52 -11.08
C LEU A 47 -31.89 -18.67 -11.28
N ALA A 48 -32.09 -19.50 -10.24
CA ALA A 48 -32.84 -20.76 -10.33
C ALA A 48 -34.37 -20.64 -10.17
N ALA A 49 -34.93 -19.48 -9.80
CA ALA A 49 -36.37 -19.33 -9.56
C ALA A 49 -37.23 -19.27 -10.84
N ASP A 50 -38.16 -20.21 -10.98
CA ASP A 50 -39.20 -20.28 -12.04
C ASP A 50 -40.29 -19.23 -11.84
N SER A 51 -40.72 -18.56 -12.93
CA SER A 51 -42.08 -18.00 -13.11
C SER A 51 -42.28 -17.44 -14.54
N GLY A 52 -43.07 -18.15 -15.36
CA GLY A 52 -44.04 -17.58 -16.33
C GLY A 52 -43.55 -16.95 -17.65
N PRO A 53 -44.33 -17.00 -18.75
CA PRO A 53 -43.77 -17.11 -20.11
C PRO A 53 -43.59 -15.77 -20.84
N GLY A 54 -42.62 -15.76 -21.76
CA GLY A 54 -42.70 -14.99 -23.00
C GLY A 54 -41.67 -13.87 -23.17
N SER A 55 -40.56 -14.17 -23.84
CA SER A 55 -40.26 -13.55 -25.15
C SER A 55 -38.99 -14.18 -25.71
N VAL A 56 -39.14 -14.97 -26.76
CA VAL A 56 -38.05 -15.44 -27.60
C VAL A 56 -37.48 -14.21 -28.32
N VAL A 57 -36.19 -13.93 -28.12
CA VAL A 57 -35.44 -13.03 -28.99
C VAL A 57 -34.49 -13.88 -29.81
N THR A 58 -34.80 -13.96 -31.09
CA THR A 58 -34.03 -14.56 -32.18
C THR A 58 -32.62 -13.98 -32.25
N GLN A 59 -31.64 -14.87 -32.42
CA GLN A 59 -30.24 -14.52 -32.70
C GLN A 59 -30.10 -13.78 -34.03
N PRO A 60 -29.23 -12.77 -34.14
CA PRO A 60 -28.77 -12.30 -35.45
C PRO A 60 -27.68 -13.24 -35.97
N THR A 61 -27.89 -13.72 -37.19
CA THR A 61 -26.93 -14.42 -38.03
C THR A 61 -25.67 -13.57 -38.27
N THR A 62 -24.52 -14.24 -38.25
CA THR A 62 -23.21 -13.75 -38.68
C THR A 62 -23.22 -13.14 -40.08
N PRO A 63 -22.49 -12.04 -40.32
CA PRO A 63 -21.85 -11.81 -41.60
C PRO A 63 -20.38 -12.23 -41.51
N THR A 64 -20.01 -13.14 -42.40
CA THR A 64 -18.64 -13.33 -42.87
C THR A 64 -18.25 -12.07 -43.65
N ASP A 65 -17.28 -11.29 -43.16
CA ASP A 65 -16.32 -10.65 -44.05
C ASP A 65 -15.00 -10.31 -43.35
N SER A 66 -13.96 -10.65 -44.08
CA SER A 66 -12.54 -10.38 -43.96
C SER A 66 -12.24 -8.89 -43.84
N GLY A 67 -11.60 -8.49 -42.74
CA GLY A 67 -11.05 -7.13 -42.59
C GLY A 67 -10.13 -7.07 -41.39
N ALA A 68 -8.89 -6.64 -41.61
CA ALA A 68 -7.79 -6.61 -40.64
C ALA A 68 -8.22 -6.16 -39.23
N GLY A 69 -8.13 -7.08 -38.29
CA GLY A 69 -8.50 -6.86 -36.89
C GLY A 69 -7.71 -5.71 -36.28
N THR A 70 -8.40 -4.63 -35.95
CA THR A 70 -7.90 -3.66 -34.98
C THR A 70 -7.76 -4.42 -33.66
N ARG A 71 -6.53 -4.78 -33.26
CA ARG A 71 -6.28 -5.35 -31.92
C ARG A 71 -6.92 -4.41 -30.92
N ALA A 72 -7.87 -4.91 -30.12
CA ALA A 72 -8.37 -4.17 -28.97
C ALA A 72 -7.15 -3.81 -28.10
N SER A 73 -6.75 -2.54 -28.13
CA SER A 73 -5.55 -2.07 -27.46
C SER A 73 -5.80 -2.05 -25.96
N VAL A 74 -5.11 -2.93 -25.24
CA VAL A 74 -5.09 -2.98 -23.78
C VAL A 74 -4.60 -1.63 -23.24
N VAL A 75 -5.23 -1.13 -22.19
CA VAL A 75 -4.76 0.06 -21.47
C VAL A 75 -3.77 -0.39 -20.40
N GLU A 76 -2.53 0.01 -20.54
CA GLU A 76 -1.47 -0.20 -19.54
C GLU A 76 -1.51 0.95 -18.54
N ILE A 77 -1.57 0.64 -17.24
CA ILE A 77 -1.64 1.63 -16.18
C ILE A 77 -0.55 1.32 -15.17
N TYR A 78 0.31 2.29 -14.89
CA TYR A 78 1.34 2.22 -13.85
C TYR A 78 0.94 3.15 -12.72
N THR A 79 0.99 2.69 -11.47
CA THR A 79 0.46 3.43 -10.33
C THR A 79 1.43 3.40 -9.16
N ASP A 80 1.60 4.55 -8.51
CA ASP A 80 2.38 4.65 -7.28
C ASP A 80 1.77 5.68 -6.31
N GLY A 81 2.08 5.53 -5.02
CA GLY A 81 1.68 6.40 -3.92
C GLY A 81 2.85 6.71 -3.00
N ALA A 82 3.00 7.99 -2.67
CA ALA A 82 4.04 8.50 -1.80
C ALA A 82 3.43 9.32 -0.65
N CYS A 83 4.02 9.24 0.54
CA CYS A 83 3.59 10.03 1.69
C CYS A 83 4.79 10.53 2.49
N SER A 84 4.80 11.84 2.79
CA SER A 84 5.77 12.49 3.65
C SER A 84 5.27 12.41 5.09
N GLY A 85 5.61 11.31 5.77
CA GLY A 85 5.02 10.93 7.06
C GLY A 85 3.79 10.02 6.88
N ASN A 86 3.45 9.21 7.89
CA ASN A 86 2.35 8.24 7.80
C ASN A 86 1.55 8.18 9.12
N PRO A 87 0.52 9.02 9.31
CA PRO A 87 -0.08 9.91 8.31
C PRO A 87 0.71 11.22 8.09
N GLY A 88 0.52 11.86 6.93
CA GLY A 88 1.13 13.13 6.55
C GLY A 88 0.71 13.60 5.16
N PRO A 89 1.31 14.67 4.62
CA PRO A 89 1.08 15.09 3.24
C PRO A 89 1.48 13.97 2.27
N GLY A 90 0.54 13.53 1.44
CA GLY A 90 0.75 12.45 0.49
C GLY A 90 0.30 12.81 -0.90
N GLY A 91 0.81 12.05 -1.86
CA GLY A 91 0.53 12.20 -3.28
C GLY A 91 0.45 10.84 -3.95
N TRP A 92 -0.33 10.78 -5.02
CA TRP A 92 -0.48 9.62 -5.86
C TRP A 92 -0.18 10.02 -7.31
N GLY A 93 0.34 9.07 -8.08
CA GLY A 93 0.73 9.28 -9.47
C GLY A 93 0.36 8.07 -10.31
N SER A 94 -0.03 8.30 -11.56
CA SER A 94 -0.25 7.24 -12.51
C SER A 94 0.05 7.64 -13.95
N VAL A 95 0.59 6.68 -14.69
CA VAL A 95 0.84 6.76 -16.13
C VAL A 95 -0.08 5.77 -16.83
N LEU A 96 -0.92 6.25 -17.73
CA LEU A 96 -1.83 5.45 -18.56
C LEU A 96 -1.30 5.45 -20.00
N ARG A 97 -1.11 4.26 -20.58
CA ARG A 97 -0.69 4.08 -21.97
C ARG A 97 -1.74 3.30 -22.74
N TRP A 98 -2.05 3.79 -23.93
CA TRP A 98 -3.00 3.13 -24.82
C TRP A 98 -2.58 3.39 -26.27
N GLY A 99 -2.11 2.33 -26.95
CA GLY A 99 -1.47 2.47 -28.26
C GLY A 99 -0.26 3.38 -28.19
N GLY A 100 -0.25 4.45 -28.98
CA GLY A 100 0.80 5.48 -28.95
C GLY A 100 0.56 6.63 -27.97
N HIS A 101 -0.55 6.64 -27.24
CA HIS A 101 -0.91 7.74 -26.35
C HIS A 101 -0.46 7.47 -24.92
N ILE A 102 0.11 8.49 -24.28
CA ILE A 102 0.50 8.49 -22.87
C ILE A 102 -0.28 9.59 -22.17
N ARG A 103 -0.80 9.29 -20.99
CA ARG A 103 -1.45 10.26 -20.10
C ARG A 103 -0.94 10.09 -18.69
N GLU A 104 -0.48 11.19 -18.12
CA GLU A 104 -0.04 11.26 -16.72
C GLU A 104 -1.12 11.93 -15.89
N ILE A 105 -1.42 11.37 -14.73
CA ILE A 105 -2.32 11.96 -13.75
C ILE A 105 -1.70 11.87 -12.36
N SER A 106 -1.96 12.88 -11.54
CA SER A 106 -1.51 12.91 -10.15
C SER A 106 -2.44 13.77 -9.30
N GLY A 107 -2.33 13.60 -7.99
CA GLY A 107 -3.04 14.41 -7.01
C GLY A 107 -2.48 14.15 -5.62
N GLY A 108 -2.86 14.96 -4.65
CA GLY A 108 -2.38 14.79 -3.27
C GLY A 108 -3.39 15.22 -2.23
N GLU A 109 -3.12 14.78 -1.00
CA GLU A 109 -3.95 15.03 0.18
C GLU A 109 -3.06 15.48 1.34
N PRO A 110 -3.42 16.55 2.09
CA PRO A 110 -2.53 17.08 3.13
C PRO A 110 -2.35 16.17 4.34
N HIS A 111 -3.31 15.28 4.58
CA HIS A 111 -3.27 14.36 5.70
C HIS A 111 -3.80 12.99 5.27
N THR A 112 -2.89 12.13 4.84
CA THR A 112 -3.21 10.81 4.29
C THR A 112 -2.12 9.80 4.66
N THR A 113 -2.16 8.61 4.09
CA THR A 113 -1.17 7.54 4.32
C THR A 113 -0.67 6.98 3.00
N ASN A 114 0.49 6.32 2.99
CA ASN A 114 1.02 5.71 1.76
C ASN A 114 0.01 4.76 1.11
N ASN A 115 -0.54 3.83 1.90
CA ASN A 115 -1.51 2.84 1.44
C ASN A 115 -2.79 3.48 0.85
N ARG A 116 -3.22 4.64 1.38
CA ARG A 116 -4.36 5.37 0.81
C ARG A 116 -4.01 6.00 -0.53
N MET A 117 -2.80 6.51 -0.69
CA MET A 117 -2.32 7.08 -1.96
C MET A 117 -2.10 6.00 -3.03
N GLU A 118 -1.56 4.85 -2.67
CA GLU A 118 -1.45 3.69 -3.57
C GLU A 118 -2.82 3.24 -4.08
N LEU A 119 -3.82 3.13 -3.19
CA LEU A 119 -5.20 2.83 -3.59
C LEU A 119 -5.79 3.94 -4.46
N MET A 120 -5.58 5.20 -4.09
CA MET A 120 -6.11 6.35 -4.83
C MET A 120 -5.55 6.40 -6.26
N ALA A 121 -4.26 6.08 -6.45
CA ALA A 121 -3.66 5.99 -7.77
C ALA A 121 -4.44 5.03 -8.68
N ALA A 122 -4.65 3.80 -8.23
CA ALA A 122 -5.41 2.79 -8.99
C ALA A 122 -6.86 3.21 -9.24
N ILE A 123 -7.54 3.74 -8.21
CA ILE A 123 -8.93 4.23 -8.32
C ILE A 123 -9.03 5.32 -9.39
N ARG A 124 -8.20 6.34 -9.30
CA ARG A 124 -8.28 7.52 -10.18
C ARG A 124 -7.94 7.17 -11.61
N SER A 125 -7.03 6.23 -11.84
CA SER A 125 -6.71 5.75 -13.18
C SER A 125 -7.87 5.01 -13.82
N LEU A 126 -8.54 4.14 -13.07
CA LEU A 126 -9.74 3.43 -13.53
C LEU A 126 -10.91 4.40 -13.77
N GLU A 127 -11.19 5.31 -12.84
CA GLU A 127 -12.22 6.34 -12.97
C GLU A 127 -11.98 7.31 -14.14
N ARG A 128 -10.74 7.41 -14.64
CA ARG A 128 -10.41 8.27 -15.77
C ARG A 128 -10.80 7.66 -17.12
N LEU A 129 -11.04 6.35 -17.17
CA LEU A 129 -11.46 5.65 -18.38
C LEU A 129 -12.94 5.92 -18.65
N THR A 130 -13.25 6.44 -19.84
CA THR A 130 -14.62 6.83 -20.22
C THR A 130 -15.45 5.69 -20.80
N ARG A 131 -14.86 4.51 -20.97
CA ARG A 131 -15.49 3.30 -21.53
C ARG A 131 -14.93 2.05 -20.87
N THR A 132 -15.75 1.00 -20.81
CA THR A 132 -15.31 -0.35 -20.46
C THR A 132 -14.13 -0.75 -21.34
N SER A 133 -13.05 -1.16 -20.71
CA SER A 133 -11.75 -1.38 -21.35
C SER A 133 -11.09 -2.62 -20.76
N GLU A 134 -10.21 -3.26 -21.54
CA GLU A 134 -9.25 -4.21 -21.02
C GLU A 134 -8.07 -3.43 -20.45
N VAL A 135 -7.78 -3.64 -19.17
CA VAL A 135 -6.84 -2.82 -18.40
C VAL A 135 -5.82 -3.73 -17.74
N ARG A 136 -4.55 -3.36 -17.80
CA ARG A 136 -3.47 -4.00 -17.07
C ARG A 136 -2.88 -2.96 -16.10
N ILE A 137 -3.00 -3.22 -14.81
CA ILE A 137 -2.48 -2.33 -13.77
C ILE A 137 -1.19 -2.91 -13.21
N HIS A 138 -0.12 -2.14 -13.32
CA HIS A 138 1.19 -2.39 -12.73
C HIS A 138 1.32 -1.60 -11.44
N THR A 139 1.61 -2.31 -10.35
CA THR A 139 1.88 -1.71 -9.04
C THR A 139 2.94 -2.50 -8.31
N ASP A 140 3.82 -1.82 -7.58
CA ASP A 140 4.75 -2.43 -6.63
C ASP A 140 4.18 -2.56 -5.21
N SER A 141 3.01 -1.96 -4.97
CA SER A 141 2.35 -2.02 -3.67
C SER A 141 1.94 -3.44 -3.33
N THR A 142 2.62 -3.98 -2.31
CA THR A 142 2.21 -5.24 -1.67
C THR A 142 0.83 -5.12 -1.02
N TYR A 143 0.46 -3.93 -0.53
CA TYR A 143 -0.85 -3.69 0.08
C TYR A 143 -2.00 -3.79 -0.94
N VAL A 144 -1.83 -3.19 -2.12
CA VAL A 144 -2.82 -3.28 -3.20
C VAL A 144 -2.87 -4.71 -3.75
N ARG A 145 -1.70 -5.33 -3.98
CA ARG A 145 -1.60 -6.73 -4.43
C ARG A 145 -2.37 -7.68 -3.51
N ASP A 146 -2.02 -7.73 -2.23
CA ASP A 146 -2.61 -8.67 -1.27
C ASP A 146 -4.09 -8.33 -1.03
N GLY A 147 -4.43 -7.05 -1.04
CA GLY A 147 -5.81 -6.62 -0.91
C GLY A 147 -6.68 -7.08 -2.08
N ILE A 148 -6.22 -6.97 -3.33
CA ILE A 148 -6.97 -7.44 -4.50
C ILE A 148 -7.05 -8.97 -4.56
N THR A 149 -5.94 -9.67 -4.33
CA THR A 149 -5.86 -11.13 -4.56
C THR A 149 -6.42 -11.93 -3.39
N GLU A 150 -6.24 -11.49 -2.15
CA GLU A 150 -6.57 -12.29 -0.97
C GLU A 150 -7.74 -11.73 -0.15
N TRP A 151 -7.79 -10.41 0.06
CA TRP A 151 -8.64 -9.83 1.10
C TRP A 151 -9.98 -9.33 0.57
N LEU A 152 -9.98 -8.62 -0.55
CA LEU A 152 -11.15 -7.97 -1.12
C LEU A 152 -12.30 -8.95 -1.37
N PRO A 153 -12.09 -10.14 -1.98
CA PRO A 153 -13.17 -11.13 -2.13
C PRO A 153 -13.77 -11.56 -0.80
N ARG A 154 -12.95 -11.70 0.25
CA ARG A 154 -13.39 -12.11 1.60
C ARG A 154 -14.12 -10.99 2.33
N TRP A 155 -13.63 -9.76 2.23
CA TRP A 155 -14.28 -8.59 2.85
C TRP A 155 -15.65 -8.35 2.27
N ILE A 156 -15.76 -8.39 0.96
CA ILE A 156 -17.04 -8.34 0.26
C ILE A 156 -18.01 -9.42 0.76
N ALA A 157 -17.57 -10.68 0.81
CA ALA A 157 -18.43 -11.79 1.24
C ALA A 157 -18.87 -11.67 2.70
N ASN A 158 -18.04 -11.06 3.55
CA ASN A 158 -18.30 -10.85 4.96
C ASN A 158 -18.92 -9.47 5.27
N GLY A 159 -19.46 -8.77 4.27
CA GLY A 159 -20.14 -7.49 4.46
C GLY A 159 -19.22 -6.38 4.98
N TRP A 160 -17.97 -6.36 4.52
CA TRP A 160 -16.92 -5.38 4.83
C TRP A 160 -16.47 -5.37 6.29
N GLN A 161 -16.49 -6.55 6.92
CA GLN A 161 -16.00 -6.75 8.27
C GLN A 161 -14.75 -7.63 8.31
N THR A 162 -13.86 -7.30 9.23
CA THR A 162 -12.73 -8.15 9.59
C THR A 162 -13.20 -9.37 10.39
N ARG A 163 -12.32 -10.37 10.58
CA ARG A 163 -12.61 -11.54 11.43
C ARG A 163 -13.01 -11.17 12.87
N ARG A 164 -12.63 -9.98 13.34
CA ARG A 164 -12.99 -9.43 14.66
C ARG A 164 -14.30 -8.64 14.66
N LYS A 165 -15.07 -8.66 13.56
CA LYS A 165 -16.30 -7.86 13.35
C LYS A 165 -16.09 -6.35 13.39
N SER A 166 -14.84 -5.90 13.22
CA SER A 166 -14.53 -4.48 13.07
C SER A 166 -14.55 -4.08 11.60
N PRO A 167 -14.86 -2.80 11.27
CA PRO A 167 -14.76 -2.29 9.91
C PRO A 167 -13.38 -2.51 9.30
N VAL A 168 -13.33 -2.70 7.98
CA VAL A 168 -12.07 -2.87 7.25
C VAL A 168 -11.33 -1.54 7.19
N LYS A 169 -10.01 -1.56 7.41
CA LYS A 169 -9.19 -0.34 7.26
C LYS A 169 -9.22 0.12 5.80
N ASN A 170 -9.43 1.42 5.57
CA ASN A 170 -9.59 2.02 4.25
C ASN A 170 -10.77 1.42 3.45
N GLU A 171 -11.83 0.96 4.13
CA GLU A 171 -13.04 0.42 3.49
C GLU A 171 -13.63 1.38 2.45
N ASP A 172 -13.58 2.68 2.71
CA ASP A 172 -14.01 3.75 1.80
C ASP A 172 -13.34 3.64 0.42
N LEU A 173 -12.01 3.47 0.41
CA LEU A 173 -11.23 3.36 -0.81
C LEU A 173 -11.35 1.98 -1.45
N TRP A 174 -11.41 0.91 -0.65
CA TRP A 174 -11.57 -0.44 -1.18
C TRP A 174 -12.90 -0.65 -1.89
N ARG A 175 -14.00 -0.10 -1.34
CA ARG A 175 -15.31 -0.11 -2.01
C ARG A 175 -15.24 0.62 -3.35
N ARG A 176 -14.70 1.84 -3.33
CA ARG A 176 -14.54 2.67 -4.52
C ARG A 176 -13.66 2.00 -5.59
N LEU A 177 -12.59 1.33 -5.18
CA LEU A 177 -11.73 0.56 -6.09
C LEU A 177 -12.46 -0.64 -6.68
N ALA A 178 -13.24 -1.37 -5.87
CA ALA A 178 -14.04 -2.50 -6.35
C ALA A 178 -15.08 -2.05 -7.37
N ASP A 179 -15.74 -0.92 -7.13
CA ASP A 179 -16.73 -0.34 -8.03
C ASP A 179 -16.09 0.13 -9.35
N ALA A 180 -14.97 0.87 -9.28
CA ALA A 180 -14.24 1.32 -10.46
C ALA A 180 -13.69 0.13 -11.28
N ALA A 181 -13.05 -0.84 -10.63
CA ALA A 181 -12.52 -2.03 -11.29
C ALA A 181 -13.63 -2.93 -11.86
N GLY A 182 -14.85 -2.89 -11.30
CA GLY A 182 -16.01 -3.62 -11.79
C GLY A 182 -16.47 -3.19 -13.19
N GLN A 183 -16.15 -1.96 -13.61
CA GLN A 183 -16.52 -1.41 -14.92
C GLN A 183 -15.57 -1.85 -16.06
N HIS A 184 -14.47 -2.51 -15.74
CA HIS A 184 -13.40 -2.87 -16.67
C HIS A 184 -12.99 -4.34 -16.53
N ARG A 185 -12.31 -4.87 -17.55
CA ARG A 185 -11.63 -6.16 -17.46
C ARG A 185 -10.20 -5.91 -16.98
N VAL A 186 -10.01 -5.89 -15.66
CA VAL A 186 -8.72 -5.54 -15.03
C VAL A 186 -7.87 -6.78 -14.75
N THR A 187 -6.64 -6.76 -15.24
CA THR A 187 -5.55 -7.67 -14.86
C THR A 187 -4.56 -6.91 -13.99
N TRP A 188 -4.11 -7.53 -12.91
CA TRP A 188 -3.17 -6.93 -11.96
C TRP A 188 -1.80 -7.58 -12.13
N GLU A 189 -0.79 -6.77 -12.42
CA GLU A 189 0.61 -7.17 -12.53
C GLU A 189 1.39 -6.54 -11.38
N TRP A 190 2.03 -7.38 -10.59
CA TRP A 190 2.88 -6.93 -9.50
C TRP A 190 4.32 -6.82 -10.01
N VAL A 191 4.88 -5.62 -9.91
CA VAL A 191 6.29 -5.37 -10.23
C VAL A 191 7.09 -5.31 -8.94
N LYS A 192 8.28 -5.93 -8.94
CA LYS A 192 9.11 -6.01 -7.74
C LYS A 192 9.93 -4.72 -7.60
N GLY A 193 9.34 -3.71 -6.95
CA GLY A 193 9.96 -2.40 -6.73
C GLY A 193 10.09 -1.58 -8.02
N HIS A 194 10.73 -0.40 -7.90
CA HIS A 194 10.77 0.59 -8.98
C HIS A 194 11.89 0.35 -10.01
N ALA A 195 12.90 -0.47 -9.70
CA ALA A 195 14.10 -0.59 -10.55
C ALA A 195 13.81 -1.34 -11.85
N GLY A 196 13.86 -0.63 -12.98
CA GLY A 196 13.80 -1.22 -14.33
C GLY A 196 12.45 -1.09 -15.04
N HIS A 197 11.51 -0.31 -14.50
CA HIS A 197 10.24 0.00 -15.15
C HIS A 197 10.06 1.53 -15.29
N PRO A 198 10.42 2.13 -16.45
CA PRO A 198 10.41 3.58 -16.63
C PRO A 198 9.06 4.24 -16.30
N ASP A 199 7.94 3.60 -16.64
CA ASP A 199 6.62 4.15 -16.35
C ASP A 199 6.25 4.05 -14.85
N ASN A 200 6.77 3.07 -14.12
CA ASN A 200 6.59 2.97 -12.67
C ASN A 200 7.45 4.01 -11.93
N GLU A 201 8.70 4.20 -12.37
CA GLU A 201 9.57 5.29 -11.89
C GLU A 201 8.93 6.66 -12.17
N ARG A 202 8.27 6.80 -13.32
CA ARG A 202 7.52 8.01 -13.65
C ARG A 202 6.31 8.21 -12.73
N ALA A 203 5.57 7.14 -12.40
CA ALA A 203 4.47 7.20 -11.44
C ALA A 203 4.95 7.62 -10.03
N ASP A 204 6.10 7.09 -9.56
CA ASP A 204 6.75 7.50 -8.29
C ASP A 204 7.08 9.01 -8.30
N GLN A 205 7.69 9.50 -9.38
CA GLN A 205 8.02 10.92 -9.54
C GLN A 205 6.78 11.81 -9.45
N LEU A 206 5.69 11.42 -10.12
CA LEU A 206 4.41 12.12 -10.08
C LEU A 206 3.81 12.13 -8.67
N ALA A 207 3.84 11.00 -7.98
CA ALA A 207 3.34 10.87 -6.61
C ALA A 207 4.11 11.77 -5.63
N ARG A 208 5.45 11.74 -5.69
CA ARG A 208 6.32 12.58 -4.85
C ARG A 208 6.16 14.06 -5.16
N ALA A 209 6.00 14.43 -6.43
CA ALA A 209 5.76 15.82 -6.82
C ALA A 209 4.44 16.34 -6.25
N ALA A 210 3.37 15.55 -6.34
CA ALA A 210 2.08 15.91 -5.77
C ALA A 210 2.13 16.01 -4.23
N ALA A 211 2.82 15.09 -3.55
CA ALA A 211 3.00 15.15 -2.09
C ALA A 211 3.72 16.45 -1.65
N ARG A 212 4.77 16.87 -2.38
CA ARG A 212 5.49 18.12 -2.12
C ARG A 212 4.63 19.36 -2.35
N GLN A 213 3.85 19.40 -3.42
CA GLN A 213 2.95 20.53 -3.71
C GLN A 213 1.96 20.77 -2.57
N VAL A 214 1.39 19.69 -2.05
CA VAL A 214 0.43 19.75 -0.93
C VAL A 214 1.12 20.16 0.38
N GLN A 215 2.37 19.72 0.60
CA GLN A 215 3.15 20.15 1.74
C GLN A 215 3.43 21.66 1.72
N THR A 216 3.74 22.24 0.55
CA THR A 216 3.99 23.69 0.42
C THR A 216 2.76 24.57 0.59
N THR A 217 1.55 24.00 0.49
CA THR A 217 0.29 24.74 0.65
C THR A 217 -0.28 24.67 2.07
N GLN A 218 0.35 23.90 2.97
CA GLN A 218 0.01 23.93 4.40
C GLN A 218 0.68 25.15 5.06
N PRO A 219 -0.06 25.98 5.82
CA PRO A 219 0.58 26.99 6.65
C PRO A 219 1.45 26.27 7.71
N THR A 220 2.76 26.47 7.63
CA THR A 220 3.70 26.02 8.65
C THR A 220 3.25 26.58 10.01
N PRO A 221 3.12 25.76 11.07
CA PRO A 221 3.01 26.29 12.42
C PRO A 221 4.21 27.21 12.67
N PRO A 222 4.06 28.38 13.33
CA PRO A 222 5.19 29.26 13.55
C PRO A 222 6.29 28.51 14.30
N GLU A 223 7.44 28.44 13.65
CA GLU A 223 8.69 27.97 14.22
C GLU A 223 8.92 28.77 15.51
N ALA A 224 8.90 28.08 16.65
CA ALA A 224 9.15 28.69 17.94
C ALA A 224 10.52 29.36 17.88
N ALA A 225 10.52 30.69 18.04
CA ALA A 225 11.70 31.51 18.04
C ALA A 225 12.80 30.88 18.89
N ALA A 226 13.97 30.71 18.28
CA ALA A 226 15.19 30.40 19.00
C ALA A 226 15.37 31.43 20.14
N PRO A 227 15.72 31.01 21.37
CA PRO A 227 16.07 31.98 22.40
C PRO A 227 17.33 32.73 21.98
N GLU A 228 17.28 34.05 22.12
CA GLU A 228 18.43 34.94 21.93
C GLU A 228 19.59 34.54 22.87
N PRO A 229 20.86 34.77 22.47
CA PRO A 229 21.99 34.41 23.31
C PRO A 229 22.09 35.39 24.48
N GLU A 230 21.76 34.92 25.69
CA GLU A 230 22.12 35.63 26.92
C GLU A 230 23.64 35.68 27.07
N SER A 231 24.10 36.89 27.39
CA SER A 231 25.49 37.27 27.63
C SER A 231 26.13 36.47 28.76
N LEU A 232 27.18 35.71 28.44
CA LEU A 232 28.10 35.14 29.43
C LEU A 232 29.10 36.21 29.88
N THR A 233 29.00 36.62 31.14
CA THR A 233 30.10 37.28 31.85
C THR A 233 31.19 36.26 32.15
N ALA A 234 32.42 36.64 31.80
CA ALA A 234 33.64 35.92 32.12
C ALA A 234 33.87 35.85 33.64
N GLU A 235 34.26 34.68 34.14
CA GLU A 235 35.37 34.48 35.08
C GLU A 235 35.53 32.98 35.39
N GLY A 236 36.76 32.48 35.37
CA GLY A 236 37.06 31.13 35.86
C GLY A 236 38.10 30.35 35.05
N MET A 237 39.27 30.94 34.88
CA MET A 237 40.50 30.30 34.41
C MET A 237 41.03 29.36 35.50
N LEU A 238 41.20 28.06 35.21
CA LEU A 238 42.26 27.23 35.80
C LEU A 238 42.65 26.10 34.85
N ASP A 239 43.94 26.09 34.53
CA ASP A 239 44.69 25.12 33.73
C ASP A 239 44.82 23.76 34.43
N PHE A 240 44.71 22.66 33.68
CA PHE A 240 45.43 21.42 34.01
C PHE A 240 45.73 20.54 32.79
N ASP A 241 47.01 20.60 32.42
CA ASP A 241 47.91 19.55 31.93
C ASP A 241 47.61 18.69 30.68
N SER A 242 48.47 18.95 29.69
CA SER A 242 49.04 18.11 28.63
C SER A 242 48.80 16.60 28.68
N THR A 243 48.33 16.04 27.56
CA THR A 243 48.99 14.91 26.86
C THR A 243 48.58 14.87 25.38
N PRO A 244 49.50 14.56 24.45
CA PRO A 244 49.22 14.52 23.01
C PRO A 244 48.82 13.10 22.61
N THR A 245 47.66 12.91 21.98
CA THR A 245 47.32 11.60 21.40
C THR A 245 46.42 11.79 20.19
N THR A 246 47.08 11.72 19.02
CA THR A 246 46.61 11.23 17.71
C THR A 246 45.21 11.66 17.23
N LEU A 247 45.22 12.46 16.15
CA LEU A 247 44.21 12.40 15.11
C LEU A 247 44.05 10.93 14.68
N GLU A 248 43.00 10.29 15.17
CA GLU A 248 42.46 9.10 14.53
C GLU A 248 41.11 9.52 13.94
N SER A 249 41.16 9.81 12.65
CA SER A 249 40.00 10.05 11.80
C SER A 249 39.14 8.79 11.78
N THR A 250 38.27 8.65 12.77
CA THR A 250 37.12 7.76 12.69
C THR A 250 36.06 8.51 11.90
N GLU A 251 36.16 8.45 10.57
CA GLU A 251 35.03 8.84 9.74
C GLU A 251 33.80 8.05 10.22
N PRO A 252 32.68 8.73 10.53
CA PRO A 252 31.50 8.05 11.05
C PRO A 252 31.04 6.98 10.06
N PRO A 253 30.58 5.82 10.54
CA PRO A 253 30.21 4.71 9.67
C PRO A 253 29.21 5.19 8.61
N LEU A 254 29.47 4.84 7.36
CA LEU A 254 28.53 5.06 6.27
C LEU A 254 27.32 4.14 6.47
N CYS A 255 26.14 4.61 6.08
CA CYS A 255 24.97 3.74 6.01
C CYS A 255 25.13 2.74 4.84
N LEU A 256 24.21 1.78 4.74
CA LEU A 256 24.15 0.82 3.62
C LEU A 256 23.95 1.47 2.24
N HIS A 257 23.69 2.78 2.20
CA HIS A 257 23.55 3.58 0.99
C HIS A 257 24.76 4.50 0.75
N GLU A 258 25.91 4.17 1.34
CA GLU A 258 27.22 4.83 1.12
C GLU A 258 27.25 6.34 1.47
N LEU A 259 26.31 6.79 2.29
CA LEU A 259 26.23 8.16 2.79
C LEU A 259 26.52 8.19 4.29
N ARG A 260 27.04 9.32 4.80
CA ARG A 260 27.30 9.45 6.24
C ARG A 260 26.00 9.27 7.02
N VAL A 261 26.09 8.59 8.16
CA VAL A 261 24.96 8.41 9.07
C VAL A 261 24.37 9.78 9.43
N GLY A 262 23.11 10.00 9.03
CA GLY A 262 22.40 11.26 9.19
C GLY A 262 22.32 12.15 7.94
N GLU A 263 23.04 11.85 6.87
CA GLU A 263 22.97 12.56 5.58
C GLU A 263 22.13 11.83 4.52
N CYS A 264 21.90 10.53 4.71
CA CYS A 264 21.11 9.71 3.79
C CYS A 264 19.60 9.94 3.95
N ASP A 265 18.94 10.58 2.98
CA ASP A 265 17.49 10.82 3.02
C ASP A 265 16.62 9.55 3.05
N LEU A 266 17.17 8.37 2.72
CA LEU A 266 16.49 7.08 2.92
C LEU A 266 16.55 6.64 4.39
N CYS A 267 17.57 7.04 5.14
CA CYS A 267 17.73 6.77 6.57
C CYS A 267 17.28 7.96 7.46
N ARG A 268 17.17 9.18 6.90
CA ARG A 268 17.00 10.46 7.60
C ARG A 268 15.59 10.75 8.11
N PRO A 269 14.47 10.33 7.48
CA PRO A 269 13.19 10.50 8.14
C PRO A 269 13.08 9.39 9.19
N ARG A 270 13.58 9.70 10.39
CA ARG A 270 13.19 8.98 11.61
C ARG A 270 11.69 8.89 11.58
N ARG A 271 11.14 7.68 11.42
CA ARG A 271 9.69 7.50 11.51
C ARG A 271 9.26 8.07 12.85
N PRO A 272 8.18 8.90 12.90
CA PRO A 272 7.67 9.40 14.17
C PRO A 272 7.47 8.22 15.13
N GLY A 273 8.13 8.25 16.28
CA GLY A 273 8.10 7.12 17.20
C GLY A 273 9.37 6.26 17.25
N VAL A 274 10.43 6.51 16.45
CA VAL A 274 11.65 5.68 16.44
C VAL A 274 12.90 6.41 16.98
N LEU A 275 13.59 5.79 17.93
CA LEU A 275 14.83 6.30 18.53
C LEU A 275 16.05 6.14 17.62
N PRO A 276 17.16 6.87 17.85
CA PRO A 276 18.40 6.69 17.09
C PRO A 276 19.00 5.28 17.21
N HIS A 277 18.84 4.69 18.40
CA HIS A 277 19.37 3.40 18.76
C HIS A 277 18.26 2.57 19.38
N GLY A 278 18.28 1.28 19.10
CA GLY A 278 17.26 0.34 19.53
C GLY A 278 17.73 -1.09 19.38
N TRP A 279 16.78 -2.01 19.29
CA TRP A 279 17.03 -3.44 19.36
C TRP A 279 16.22 -4.19 18.31
N ARG A 280 16.77 -5.30 17.85
CA ARG A 280 16.06 -6.28 17.02
C ARG A 280 16.58 -7.69 17.32
N THR A 281 15.87 -8.69 16.85
CA THR A 281 16.44 -10.04 16.75
C THR A 281 17.39 -10.12 15.56
N GLU A 282 18.45 -10.90 15.65
CA GLU A 282 19.35 -11.15 14.53
C GLU A 282 18.57 -11.65 13.31
N GLY A 283 18.77 -11.01 12.15
CA GLY A 283 17.99 -11.27 10.93
C GLY A 283 16.47 -11.05 11.07
N GLY A 284 16.03 -10.28 12.06
CA GLY A 284 14.64 -9.89 12.29
C GLY A 284 14.25 -8.64 11.50
N THR A 285 12.97 -8.56 11.16
CA THR A 285 12.37 -7.47 10.35
C THR A 285 11.64 -6.43 11.20
N VAL A 286 11.76 -6.49 12.53
CA VAL A 286 11.07 -5.58 13.45
C VAL A 286 12.08 -4.84 14.33
N TYR A 287 11.97 -3.52 14.38
CA TYR A 287 12.78 -2.63 15.20
C TYR A 287 12.06 -2.30 16.51
N HIS A 288 12.79 -2.26 17.62
CA HIS A 288 12.26 -1.95 18.94
C HIS A 288 13.06 -0.82 19.61
N ASN A 289 12.38 0.21 20.12
CA ASN A 289 13.01 1.25 20.95
C ASN A 289 13.33 0.81 22.38
N ASP A 290 13.00 -0.44 22.75
CA ASP A 290 13.26 -0.97 24.09
C ASP A 290 13.64 -2.45 24.01
N ARG A 291 14.79 -2.79 24.61
CA ARG A 291 15.30 -4.16 24.74
C ARG A 291 14.33 -5.05 25.51
N THR A 292 13.55 -4.45 26.41
CA THR A 292 12.60 -5.15 27.26
C THR A 292 11.18 -5.21 26.69
N CYS A 293 10.97 -4.72 25.47
CA CYS A 293 9.67 -4.71 24.81
C CYS A 293 8.95 -6.08 24.88
N ASP A 294 7.70 -6.07 25.34
CA ASP A 294 6.91 -7.29 25.50
C ASP A 294 6.67 -8.03 24.19
N TRP A 295 6.59 -7.30 23.07
CA TRP A 295 6.43 -7.89 21.74
C TRP A 295 7.72 -8.58 21.27
N LEU A 296 8.89 -8.02 21.60
CA LEU A 296 10.17 -8.66 21.32
C LEU A 296 10.30 -9.98 22.10
N ARG A 297 9.97 -9.95 23.40
CA ARG A 297 9.95 -11.15 24.26
C ARG A 297 8.91 -12.18 23.82
N LYS A 298 7.73 -11.73 23.39
CA LYS A 298 6.69 -12.61 22.84
C LYS A 298 7.15 -13.29 21.56
N GLY A 299 7.82 -12.57 20.67
CA GLY A 299 8.41 -13.14 19.45
C GLY A 299 9.40 -14.26 19.75
N GLN A 300 10.26 -14.08 20.76
CA GLN A 300 11.17 -15.13 21.23
C GLN A 300 10.43 -16.35 21.79
N ARG A 301 9.42 -16.14 22.64
CA ARG A 301 8.58 -17.25 23.17
C ARG A 301 7.85 -18.01 22.06
N ASP A 302 7.33 -17.31 21.06
CA ASP A 302 6.65 -17.92 19.91
C ASP A 302 7.62 -18.72 19.03
N ALA A 303 8.89 -18.31 18.93
CA ALA A 303 9.93 -19.07 18.25
C ALA A 303 10.20 -20.41 18.96
N VAL A 304 10.33 -20.40 20.29
CA VAL A 304 10.46 -21.63 21.11
C VAL A 304 9.26 -22.55 20.91
N ARG A 305 8.04 -22.00 20.97
CA ARG A 305 6.80 -22.79 20.79
C ARG A 305 6.73 -23.46 19.41
N LYS A 306 7.38 -22.88 18.40
CA LYS A 306 7.46 -23.40 17.04
C LYS A 306 8.70 -24.28 16.80
N GLY A 307 9.44 -24.64 17.85
CA GLY A 307 10.65 -25.45 17.75
C GLY A 307 11.81 -24.77 17.02
N LYS A 308 11.80 -23.43 16.95
CA LYS A 308 12.89 -22.65 16.34
C LYS A 308 13.89 -22.23 17.42
N ASN A 309 15.16 -22.16 17.04
CA ASN A 309 16.20 -21.61 17.89
C ASN A 309 15.92 -20.13 18.20
N LEU A 310 16.20 -19.74 19.45
CA LEU A 310 16.18 -18.34 19.86
C LEU A 310 17.24 -17.57 19.06
N ARG A 311 16.86 -16.38 18.60
CA ARG A 311 17.80 -15.48 17.91
C ARG A 311 18.30 -14.45 18.90
N GLU A 312 19.56 -14.06 18.79
CA GLU A 312 20.13 -13.05 19.67
C GLU A 312 19.40 -11.70 19.51
N VAL A 313 19.23 -10.97 20.62
CA VAL A 313 18.74 -9.58 20.59
C VAL A 313 19.95 -8.67 20.49
N VAL A 314 20.10 -8.05 19.31
CA VAL A 314 21.23 -7.18 18.97
C VAL A 314 20.83 -5.73 19.02
N ALA A 315 21.76 -4.87 19.44
CA ALA A 315 21.61 -3.42 19.34
C ALA A 315 21.78 -2.97 17.88
N VAL A 316 21.00 -1.97 17.45
CA VAL A 316 21.06 -1.47 16.09
C VAL A 316 20.78 0.03 16.05
N ALA A 317 21.62 0.75 15.30
CA ALA A 317 21.39 2.15 14.99
C ALA A 317 20.35 2.26 13.86
N TRP A 318 19.35 3.12 14.01
CA TRP A 318 18.34 3.31 12.97
C TRP A 318 18.95 3.73 11.63
N ALA A 319 20.06 4.48 11.67
CA ALA A 319 20.74 4.92 10.46
C ALA A 319 21.42 3.79 9.67
N THR A 320 21.63 2.61 10.27
CA THR A 320 22.22 1.44 9.60
C THR A 320 21.16 0.45 9.13
N VAL A 321 19.87 0.71 9.37
CA VAL A 321 18.79 -0.14 8.87
C VAL A 321 18.24 0.38 7.56
N ASN A 322 17.84 -0.53 6.68
CA ASN A 322 17.01 -0.24 5.52
C ASN A 322 15.53 -0.13 5.98
N PRO A 323 14.91 1.06 5.94
CA PRO A 323 13.53 1.24 6.43
C PRO A 323 12.46 0.55 5.57
N SER A 324 12.84 0.06 4.38
CA SER A 324 11.98 -0.75 3.52
C SER A 324 11.93 -2.22 3.97
N GLU A 325 12.97 -2.69 4.68
CA GLU A 325 13.10 -4.08 5.14
C GLU A 325 12.73 -4.27 6.62
N ILE A 326 12.83 -3.20 7.40
CA ILE A 326 12.57 -3.23 8.85
C ILE A 326 11.41 -2.32 9.21
N GLN A 327 10.39 -2.89 9.86
CA GLN A 327 9.24 -2.16 10.36
C GLN A 327 9.41 -1.80 11.85
N PRO A 328 8.97 -0.61 12.28
CA PRO A 328 8.96 -0.26 13.69
C PRO A 328 7.94 -1.13 14.46
N CYS A 329 8.24 -1.44 15.72
CA CYS A 329 7.32 -2.17 16.58
C CYS A 329 6.11 -1.31 16.95
N ASP A 330 4.91 -1.82 16.71
CA ASP A 330 3.64 -1.16 17.04
C ASP A 330 3.43 -0.88 18.54
N TYR A 331 4.31 -1.37 19.42
CA TYR A 331 4.23 -1.14 20.86
C TYR A 331 5.23 -0.09 21.33
N CYS A 332 6.53 -0.39 21.22
CA CYS A 332 7.57 0.51 21.74
C CYS A 332 8.00 1.59 20.75
N CYS A 333 7.56 1.56 19.48
CA CYS A 333 7.88 2.60 18.50
C CYS A 333 6.71 3.55 18.22
N THR A 334 5.81 3.71 19.19
CA THR A 334 4.69 4.68 19.10
C THR A 334 5.10 6.03 19.70
N SER A 335 4.46 7.10 19.21
CA SER A 335 4.70 8.44 19.77
C SER A 335 4.26 8.56 21.24
N GLU A 336 3.24 7.79 21.65
CA GLU A 336 2.77 7.72 23.04
C GLU A 336 3.77 7.01 23.95
N TRP A 337 4.33 5.88 23.50
CA TRP A 337 5.39 5.20 24.21
C TRP A 337 6.61 6.11 24.38
N LEU A 338 7.04 6.82 23.34
CA LEU A 338 8.13 7.80 23.45
C LEU A 338 7.86 8.94 24.43
N ARG A 339 6.61 9.40 24.55
CA ARG A 339 6.26 10.45 25.53
C ARG A 339 6.33 9.92 26.96
N SER A 340 5.91 8.69 27.18
CA SER A 340 5.91 8.05 28.51
C SER A 340 7.27 7.49 28.93
N HIS A 341 8.18 7.27 27.97
CA HIS A 341 9.50 6.66 28.19
C HIS A 341 10.67 7.57 27.80
N ARG A 342 10.40 8.85 27.54
CA ARG A 342 11.42 9.89 27.54
C ARG A 342 11.88 10.05 29.00
N ARG A 343 12.99 9.42 29.35
CA ARG A 343 13.76 9.85 30.52
C ARG A 343 14.28 11.25 30.19
N GLU A 344 14.04 12.19 31.11
CA GLU A 344 14.63 13.53 31.08
C GLU A 344 16.16 13.47 30.92
#